data_AF-A0A0D1DWN0-F1
#
_entry.id   AF-A0A0D1DWN0-F1
#
_cell.length_a   1.000
_cell.length_b   1.000
_cell.length_c   1.000
_cell.angle_alpha   90.00
_cell.angle_beta   90.00
_cell.angle_gamma   90.00
#
_symmetry.space_group_name_H-M   'P 1'
#
loop_
_entity.id
_entity.type
_entity.pdbx_description
1 polymer ?
#
loop_
_entity_poly.entity_id
_entity_poly.type
_entity_poly.pdbx_seq_one_letter_code
_entity_poly.pdbx_strand_id
1 'polypeptide(L)'
;MLSHLTPMLIFVAALATLAAAQSTSRFDDLLDDLAGTWSTGSGAVRTGPNFWNPRTQQFNVPPSAGHSFSFTKDGFWEEALFQWSNDPTYPHCVSALLLWQHGNFSLNANNGTLRMDPFWGDGFQSQWTGCDTTSSATSNNTLAPVASYNQVYLYQTPAVSTDAHFGVSSWKLEMAQLSGELLNPMWKVLNPPSMLPTDVLHIKRYGLE
;
A
#
# COMPACT_ATOMS: atom_id res chain seq x y z
N MET A 1 39.87 -45.29 30.59
CA MET A 1 39.07 -44.05 30.60
C MET A 1 39.01 -43.54 29.16
N LEU A 2 37.89 -42.93 28.75
CA LEU A 2 37.50 -42.51 27.38
C LEU A 2 36.80 -43.58 26.53
N SER A 3 35.47 -43.49 26.44
CA SER A 3 34.71 -43.69 25.17
C SER A 3 33.18 -43.61 25.35
N HIS A 4 32.58 -42.48 25.78
CA HIS A 4 31.10 -42.35 25.79
C HIS A 4 30.54 -40.94 25.47
N LEU A 5 31.31 -40.04 24.84
CA LEU A 5 30.85 -38.66 24.60
C LEU A 5 30.37 -38.35 23.17
N THR A 6 30.25 -39.36 22.30
CA THR A 6 30.05 -39.15 20.84
C THR A 6 28.65 -39.32 20.23
N PRO A 7 27.50 -39.46 20.95
CA PRO A 7 26.19 -39.36 20.30
C PRO A 7 25.51 -37.99 20.49
N MET A 8 25.94 -37.16 21.45
CA MET A 8 25.21 -35.94 21.84
C MET A 8 25.46 -34.74 20.89
N LEU A 9 26.60 -34.71 20.20
CA LEU A 9 26.97 -33.63 19.27
C LEU A 9 26.21 -33.67 17.93
N ILE A 10 25.72 -34.84 17.51
CA ILE A 10 25.01 -34.99 16.23
C ILE A 10 23.55 -34.52 16.34
N PHE A 11 22.93 -34.63 17.51
CA PHE A 11 21.55 -34.20 17.74
C PHE A 11 21.40 -32.67 17.73
N VAL A 12 22.40 -31.93 18.22
CA VAL A 12 22.35 -30.46 18.29
C VAL A 12 22.47 -29.80 16.91
N ALA A 13 23.23 -30.41 15.98
CA ALA A 13 23.36 -29.91 14.62
C ALA A 13 22.07 -30.05 13.78
N ALA A 14 21.29 -31.12 14.00
CA ALA A 14 20.03 -31.35 13.28
C ALA A 14 18.88 -30.41 13.73
N LEU A 15 18.90 -29.94 14.98
CA LEU A 15 17.93 -28.97 15.50
C LEU A 15 18.18 -27.55 14.95
N ALA A 16 19.43 -27.16 14.70
CA ALA A 16 19.76 -25.85 14.14
C ALA A 16 19.34 -25.71 12.67
N THR A 17 19.37 -26.80 11.89
CA THR A 17 18.95 -26.80 10.47
C THR A 17 17.45 -26.72 10.28
N LEU A 18 16.64 -27.19 11.24
CA LEU A 18 15.17 -27.09 11.15
C LEU A 18 14.67 -25.65 11.41
N ALA A 19 15.35 -24.88 12.27
CA ALA A 19 14.92 -23.52 12.60
C ALA A 19 15.08 -22.53 11.43
N ALA A 20 16.08 -22.73 10.56
CA ALA A 20 16.33 -21.85 9.41
C ALA A 20 15.37 -22.12 8.22
N ALA A 21 14.79 -23.32 8.12
CA ALA A 21 13.86 -23.67 7.04
C ALA A 21 12.41 -23.19 7.31
N GLN A 22 12.05 -22.92 8.57
CA GLN A 22 10.71 -22.45 8.96
C GLN A 22 10.49 -20.96 8.68
N SER A 23 11.55 -20.16 8.59
CA SER A 23 11.42 -18.71 8.38
C SER A 23 11.08 -18.38 6.94
N THR A 24 11.69 -19.03 5.95
CA THR A 24 11.46 -18.75 4.52
C THR A 24 10.04 -19.09 4.07
N SER A 25 9.48 -20.24 4.48
CA SER A 25 8.13 -20.65 4.08
C SER A 25 7.04 -19.67 4.55
N ARG A 26 7.20 -19.10 5.75
CA ARG A 26 6.24 -18.13 6.30
C ARG A 26 6.17 -16.84 5.50
N PHE A 27 7.29 -16.40 4.90
CA PHE A 27 7.30 -15.18 4.08
C PHE A 27 6.69 -15.44 2.71
N ASP A 28 6.95 -16.60 2.11
CA ASP A 28 6.31 -16.99 0.86
C ASP A 28 4.78 -17.09 1.03
N ASP A 29 4.31 -17.69 2.12
CA ASP A 29 2.88 -17.74 2.47
C ASP A 29 2.29 -16.32 2.64
N LEU A 30 3.02 -15.42 3.32
CA LEU A 30 2.58 -14.03 3.51
C LEU A 30 2.52 -13.26 2.19
N LEU A 31 3.46 -13.46 1.27
CA LEU A 31 3.42 -12.82 -0.06
C LEU A 31 2.20 -13.29 -0.85
N ASP A 32 1.87 -14.57 -0.75
CA ASP A 32 0.70 -15.16 -1.36
C ASP A 32 -0.60 -14.60 -0.77
N ASP A 33 -0.66 -14.45 0.56
CA ASP A 33 -1.81 -13.87 1.26
C ASP A 33 -1.95 -12.37 1.01
N LEU A 34 -0.85 -11.64 0.90
CA LEU A 34 -0.82 -10.19 0.70
C LEU A 34 -1.22 -9.81 -0.73
N ALA A 35 -1.00 -10.70 -1.71
CA ALA A 35 -1.35 -10.43 -3.10
C ALA A 35 -2.85 -10.10 -3.27
N GLY A 36 -3.12 -8.99 -3.97
CA GLY A 36 -4.47 -8.46 -4.19
C GLY A 36 -4.54 -6.95 -3.99
N THR A 37 -5.73 -6.39 -4.24
CA THR A 37 -6.06 -4.99 -3.94
C THR A 37 -6.82 -4.93 -2.63
N TRP A 38 -6.34 -4.08 -1.74
CA TRP A 38 -6.88 -3.81 -0.41
C TRP A 38 -7.39 -2.38 -0.37
N SER A 39 -8.54 -2.14 0.27
CA SER A 39 -9.07 -0.79 0.46
C SER A 39 -9.70 -0.64 1.84
N THR A 40 -9.60 0.56 2.41
CA THR A 40 -10.33 0.95 3.62
C THR A 40 -11.80 1.25 3.32
N GLY A 41 -12.62 1.33 4.39
CA GLY A 41 -13.97 1.88 4.35
C GLY A 41 -14.92 1.15 3.40
N SER A 42 -15.51 1.89 2.46
CA SER A 42 -16.48 1.39 1.46
C SER A 42 -15.85 0.56 0.34
N GLY A 43 -14.52 0.58 0.18
CA GLY A 43 -13.87 -0.03 -0.98
C GLY A 43 -13.95 0.79 -2.27
N ALA A 44 -14.34 2.08 -2.18
CA ALA A 44 -14.51 2.96 -3.35
C ALA A 44 -13.18 3.46 -3.94
N VAL A 45 -12.16 3.68 -3.10
CA VAL A 45 -10.82 4.02 -3.57
C VAL A 45 -10.12 2.73 -3.96
N ARG A 46 -9.64 2.66 -5.20
CA ARG A 46 -8.96 1.48 -5.73
C ARG A 46 -7.81 1.92 -6.60
N THR A 47 -6.69 1.25 -6.46
CA THR A 47 -5.55 1.36 -7.37
C THR A 47 -5.94 0.96 -8.80
N GLY A 48 -5.20 1.47 -9.78
CA GLY A 48 -5.30 1.19 -11.20
C GLY A 48 -5.74 2.39 -12.04
N PRO A 49 -6.04 2.14 -13.33
CA PRO A 49 -6.32 3.20 -14.31
C PRO A 49 -7.58 4.01 -14.03
N ASN A 50 -8.47 3.50 -13.17
CA ASN A 50 -9.68 4.21 -12.75
C ASN A 50 -9.41 5.26 -11.68
N PHE A 51 -8.22 5.30 -11.07
CA PHE A 51 -7.83 6.31 -10.09
C PHE A 51 -6.83 7.32 -10.65
N TRP A 52 -5.81 6.83 -11.35
CA TRP A 52 -4.81 7.67 -12.02
C TRP A 52 -4.71 7.34 -13.51
N ASN A 53 -4.73 8.38 -14.35
CA ASN A 53 -4.49 8.25 -15.77
C ASN A 53 -3.07 8.74 -16.12
N PRO A 54 -2.11 7.85 -16.40
CA PRO A 54 -0.73 8.24 -16.68
C PRO A 54 -0.57 8.96 -18.03
N ARG A 55 -1.53 8.86 -18.96
CA ARG A 55 -1.46 9.55 -20.26
C ARG A 55 -1.83 11.02 -20.13
N THR A 56 -2.89 11.33 -19.38
CA THR A 56 -3.37 12.71 -19.21
C THR A 56 -2.86 13.36 -17.94
N GLN A 57 -2.19 12.59 -17.07
CA GLN A 57 -1.70 13.01 -15.75
C GLN A 57 -2.83 13.58 -14.88
N GLN A 58 -3.98 12.90 -14.88
CA GLN A 58 -5.16 13.32 -14.15
C GLN A 58 -5.64 12.23 -13.19
N PHE A 59 -6.13 12.67 -12.04
CA PHE A 59 -6.84 11.85 -11.10
C PHE A 59 -8.32 11.76 -11.46
N ASN A 60 -8.91 10.59 -11.22
CA ASN A 60 -10.35 10.39 -11.17
C ASN A 60 -10.76 10.27 -9.70
N VAL A 61 -11.58 11.20 -9.23
CA VAL A 61 -11.97 11.28 -7.84
C VAL A 61 -13.00 10.18 -7.50
N PRO A 62 -12.71 9.32 -6.51
CA PRO A 62 -13.67 8.29 -6.08
C PRO A 62 -14.92 8.89 -5.40
N PRO A 63 -16.04 8.15 -5.36
CA PRO A 63 -17.28 8.64 -4.74
C PRO A 63 -17.22 8.77 -3.21
N SER A 64 -16.21 8.19 -2.55
CA SER A 64 -15.98 8.36 -1.11
C SER A 64 -14.50 8.27 -0.78
N ALA A 65 -14.09 8.94 0.30
CA ALA A 65 -12.73 8.88 0.82
C ALA A 65 -12.32 7.44 1.17
N GLY A 66 -11.02 7.20 1.12
CA GLY A 66 -10.43 5.90 1.41
C GLY A 66 -8.96 5.84 1.01
N HIS A 67 -8.36 4.71 1.32
CA HIS A 67 -6.96 4.41 1.04
C HIS A 67 -6.89 2.99 0.54
N SER A 68 -6.12 2.77 -0.51
CA SER A 68 -5.97 1.48 -1.15
C SER A 68 -4.53 1.21 -1.48
N PHE A 69 -4.13 -0.05 -1.27
CA PHE A 69 -2.88 -0.61 -1.75
C PHE A 69 -3.17 -1.83 -2.60
N SER A 70 -2.38 -2.02 -3.66
CA SER A 70 -2.29 -3.30 -4.34
C SER A 70 -0.90 -3.87 -4.19
N PHE A 71 -0.81 -5.18 -4.02
CA PHE A 71 0.45 -5.92 -3.95
C PHE A 71 0.43 -7.07 -4.94
N THR A 72 1.55 -7.28 -5.61
CA THR A 72 1.78 -8.45 -6.46
C THR A 72 2.74 -9.43 -5.78
N LYS A 73 2.71 -10.70 -6.22
CA LYS A 73 3.61 -11.74 -5.69
C LYS A 73 5.07 -11.51 -6.08
N ASP A 74 5.32 -10.82 -7.19
CA ASP A 74 6.65 -10.49 -7.72
C ASP A 74 7.24 -9.19 -7.14
N GLY A 75 6.62 -8.62 -6.10
CA GLY A 75 7.24 -7.56 -5.29
C GLY A 75 6.95 -6.14 -5.78
N PHE A 76 5.83 -5.91 -6.47
CA PHE A 76 5.35 -4.59 -6.84
C PHE A 76 4.16 -4.15 -5.99
N TRP A 77 4.07 -2.85 -5.75
CA TRP A 77 2.96 -2.23 -5.04
C TRP A 77 2.48 -0.96 -5.73
N GLU A 78 1.21 -0.62 -5.51
CA GLU A 78 0.63 0.65 -5.91
C GLU A 78 -0.24 1.20 -4.76
N GLU A 79 -0.29 2.52 -4.61
CA GLU A 79 -1.12 3.25 -3.67
C GLU A 79 -2.10 4.18 -4.38
N ALA A 80 -3.32 4.23 -3.84
CA ALA A 80 -4.32 5.23 -4.15
C ALA A 80 -4.93 5.77 -2.85
N LEU A 81 -4.82 7.07 -2.61
CA LEU A 81 -5.38 7.73 -1.44
C LEU A 81 -6.29 8.87 -1.88
N PHE A 82 -7.52 8.87 -1.40
CA PHE A 82 -8.42 10.02 -1.49
C PHE A 82 -8.88 10.42 -0.10
N GLN A 83 -8.53 11.64 0.30
CA GLN A 83 -8.98 12.25 1.54
C GLN A 83 -9.61 13.59 1.23
N TRP A 84 -10.55 14.00 2.07
CA TRP A 84 -11.12 15.33 2.01
C TRP A 84 -11.52 15.80 3.40
N SER A 85 -11.60 17.11 3.55
CA SER A 85 -12.04 17.77 4.78
C SER A 85 -12.77 19.07 4.43
N ASN A 86 -13.51 19.60 5.40
CA ASN A 86 -14.14 20.91 5.30
C ASN A 86 -13.73 21.75 6.52
N ASP A 87 -13.63 23.06 6.34
CA ASP A 87 -13.41 23.97 7.46
C ASP A 87 -14.72 24.12 8.25
N PRO A 88 -14.76 23.82 9.57
CA PRO A 88 -15.98 24.00 10.37
C PRO A 88 -16.46 25.46 10.41
N THR A 89 -15.55 26.43 10.27
CA THR A 89 -15.86 27.87 10.21
C THR A 89 -16.48 28.26 8.86
N TYR A 90 -16.00 27.63 7.79
CA TYR A 90 -16.46 27.85 6.42
C TYR A 90 -16.91 26.52 5.80
N PRO A 91 -18.08 25.99 6.18
CA PRO A 91 -18.51 24.64 5.79
C PRO A 91 -18.75 24.48 4.28
N HIS A 92 -18.88 25.58 3.55
CA HIS A 92 -18.96 25.60 2.09
C HIS A 92 -17.59 25.47 1.41
N CYS A 93 -16.49 25.59 2.17
CA CYS A 93 -15.13 25.35 1.71
C CYS A 93 -14.76 23.89 1.93
N VAL A 94 -14.55 23.16 0.83
CA VAL A 94 -14.17 21.76 0.83
C VAL A 94 -12.78 21.62 0.24
N SER A 95 -11.90 20.89 0.92
CA SER A 95 -10.55 20.58 0.48
C SER A 95 -10.43 19.09 0.18
N ALA A 96 -9.81 18.75 -0.93
CA ALA A 96 -9.57 17.36 -1.34
C ALA A 96 -8.08 17.15 -1.60
N LEU A 97 -7.59 15.96 -1.25
CA LEU A 97 -6.24 15.47 -1.50
C LEU A 97 -6.35 14.10 -2.18
N LEU A 98 -5.69 13.98 -3.33
CA LEU A 98 -5.48 12.72 -4.02
C LEU A 98 -3.98 12.44 -4.11
N LEU A 99 -3.60 11.19 -3.91
CA LEU A 99 -2.22 10.74 -4.00
C LEU A 99 -2.20 9.38 -4.67
N TRP A 100 -1.31 9.24 -5.66
CA TRP A 100 -0.99 8.00 -6.32
C TRP A 100 0.52 7.83 -6.41
N GLN A 101 1.01 6.63 -6.14
CA GLN A 101 2.39 6.24 -6.40
C GLN A 101 2.48 4.72 -6.47
N HIS A 102 3.56 4.21 -7.03
CA HIS A 102 3.80 2.78 -7.15
C HIS A 102 5.30 2.49 -7.21
N GLY A 103 5.68 1.23 -7.03
CA GLY A 103 7.07 0.81 -7.07
C GLY A 103 7.29 -0.61 -6.58
N ASN A 104 8.45 -0.85 -5.95
CA ASN A 104 8.82 -2.14 -5.41
C ASN A 104 8.65 -2.20 -3.90
N PHE A 105 8.28 -3.36 -3.39
CA PHE A 105 8.27 -3.62 -1.97
C PHE A 105 9.15 -4.81 -1.61
N SER A 106 9.64 -4.83 -0.38
CA SER A 106 10.40 -5.94 0.17
C SER A 106 10.02 -6.18 1.63
N LEU A 107 9.96 -7.45 2.01
CA LEU A 107 9.80 -7.89 3.38
C LEU A 107 11.17 -8.29 3.91
N ASN A 108 11.66 -7.58 4.92
CA ASN A 108 12.94 -7.90 5.53
C ASN A 108 12.72 -8.88 6.70
N ALA A 109 13.18 -10.11 6.49
CA ALA A 109 13.01 -11.21 7.44
C ALA A 109 13.77 -11.01 8.76
N ASN A 110 14.85 -10.22 8.77
CA ASN A 110 15.72 -10.08 9.94
C ASN A 110 15.16 -9.10 10.98
N ASN A 111 14.46 -8.05 10.53
CA ASN A 111 13.92 -6.99 11.39
C ASN A 111 12.39 -6.91 11.36
N GLY A 112 11.71 -7.73 10.54
CA GLY A 112 10.25 -7.80 10.49
C GLY A 112 9.63 -6.51 9.93
N THR A 113 10.21 -5.95 8.87
CA THR A 113 9.73 -4.71 8.27
C THR A 113 9.32 -4.87 6.82
N LEU A 114 8.19 -4.28 6.45
CA LEU A 114 7.81 -4.02 5.06
C LEU A 114 8.39 -2.68 4.63
N ARG A 115 9.23 -2.69 3.60
CA ARG A 115 9.74 -1.49 2.94
C ARG A 115 9.10 -1.36 1.57
N MET A 116 8.59 -0.17 1.27
CA MET A 116 8.00 0.17 -0.03
C MET A 116 8.76 1.37 -0.61
N ASP A 117 9.46 1.13 -1.72
CA ASP A 117 10.22 2.14 -2.44
C ASP A 117 9.47 2.51 -3.73
N PRO A 118 9.13 3.79 -3.93
CA PRO A 118 8.44 4.22 -5.14
C PRO A 118 9.40 4.25 -6.33
N PHE A 119 8.85 4.11 -7.53
CA PHE A 119 9.56 4.50 -8.75
C PHE A 119 9.75 6.01 -8.77
N TRP A 120 11.00 6.46 -8.67
CA TRP A 120 11.33 7.86 -8.51
C TRP A 120 10.89 8.69 -9.73
N GLY A 121 10.05 9.68 -9.49
CA GLY A 121 9.47 10.54 -10.53
C GLY A 121 8.11 10.06 -11.04
N ASP A 122 7.59 8.97 -10.48
CA ASP A 122 6.37 8.30 -10.93
C ASP A 122 5.30 8.21 -9.83
N GLY A 123 5.35 9.14 -8.88
CA GLY A 123 4.26 9.39 -7.96
C GLY A 123 3.76 10.82 -8.13
N PHE A 124 2.46 11.01 -7.89
CA PHE A 124 1.77 12.28 -8.06
C PHE A 124 0.81 12.54 -6.91
N GLN A 125 0.59 13.81 -6.63
CA GLN A 125 -0.44 14.27 -5.72
C GLN A 125 -1.19 15.45 -6.35
N SER A 126 -2.45 15.60 -5.99
CA SER A 126 -3.28 16.73 -6.36
C SER A 126 -4.03 17.19 -5.12
N GLN A 127 -3.95 18.50 -4.85
CA GLN A 127 -4.69 19.13 -3.77
C GLN A 127 -5.43 20.34 -4.31
N TRP A 128 -6.70 20.48 -3.90
CA TRP A 128 -7.49 21.65 -4.24
C TRP A 128 -8.49 21.97 -3.13
N THR A 129 -8.88 23.24 -3.07
CA THR A 129 -9.93 23.74 -2.17
C THR A 129 -10.92 24.55 -2.98
N GLY A 130 -12.21 24.21 -2.87
CA GLY A 130 -13.31 24.94 -3.49
C GLY A 130 -14.22 25.53 -2.42
N CYS A 131 -14.53 26.82 -2.53
CA CYS A 131 -15.36 27.58 -1.57
C CYS A 131 -16.65 28.11 -2.22
N ASP A 132 -17.24 27.34 -3.13
CA ASP A 132 -18.56 27.63 -3.69
C ASP A 132 -19.59 26.67 -3.07
N THR A 133 -20.83 27.13 -2.93
CA THR A 133 -21.99 26.33 -2.53
C THR A 133 -22.23 25.10 -3.42
N THR A 134 -21.68 25.05 -4.63
CA THR A 134 -21.70 23.87 -5.52
C THR A 134 -20.45 22.98 -5.41
N SER A 135 -19.44 23.40 -4.63
CA SER A 135 -18.19 22.65 -4.47
C SER A 135 -18.43 21.35 -3.70
N SER A 136 -17.97 20.23 -4.26
CA SER A 136 -17.99 18.91 -3.62
C SER A 136 -16.62 18.26 -3.75
N ALA A 137 -16.10 17.68 -2.66
CA ALA A 137 -14.84 16.93 -2.64
C ALA A 137 -14.75 15.85 -3.72
N THR A 138 -15.90 15.29 -4.11
CA THR A 138 -16.02 14.19 -5.06
C THR A 138 -16.17 14.64 -6.52
N SER A 139 -16.20 15.95 -6.77
CA SER A 139 -16.22 16.50 -8.12
C SER A 139 -14.85 16.31 -8.76
N ASN A 140 -14.81 15.73 -9.96
CA ASN A 140 -13.60 15.68 -10.76
C ASN A 140 -13.15 17.12 -11.09
N ASN A 141 -11.98 17.49 -10.59
CA ASN A 141 -11.37 18.79 -10.86
C ASN A 141 -10.11 18.60 -11.72
N THR A 142 -10.29 18.60 -13.04
CA THR A 142 -9.21 18.43 -14.02
C THR A 142 -8.27 19.64 -14.11
N LEU A 143 -8.63 20.75 -13.48
CA LEU A 143 -7.81 21.97 -13.38
C LEU A 143 -6.96 22.00 -12.10
N ALA A 144 -7.15 21.06 -11.18
CA ALA A 144 -6.37 20.99 -9.96
C ALA A 144 -4.87 20.77 -10.29
N PRO A 145 -3.95 21.54 -9.68
CA PRO A 145 -2.53 21.35 -9.89
C PRO A 145 -2.10 19.95 -9.45
N VAL A 146 -1.31 19.30 -10.31
CA VAL A 146 -0.69 18.01 -10.02
C VAL A 146 0.80 18.23 -9.78
N ALA A 147 1.30 17.73 -8.65
CA ALA A 147 2.70 17.83 -8.27
C ALA A 147 3.30 16.42 -8.12
N SER A 148 4.59 16.29 -8.36
CA SER A 148 5.32 15.04 -8.10
C SER A 148 5.30 14.69 -6.61
N TYR A 149 5.19 13.40 -6.33
CA TYR A 149 5.20 12.80 -5.01
C TYR A 149 6.12 11.57 -5.01
N ASN A 150 6.97 11.41 -3.99
CA ASN A 150 7.82 10.24 -3.85
C ASN A 150 8.02 9.98 -2.36
N GLN A 151 7.32 8.99 -1.82
CA GLN A 151 7.42 8.65 -0.41
C GLN A 151 7.83 7.19 -0.25
N VAL A 152 8.95 6.98 0.46
CA VAL A 152 9.34 5.65 0.93
C VAL A 152 8.53 5.35 2.18
N TYR A 153 7.90 4.18 2.23
CA TYR A 153 7.24 3.69 3.44
C TYR A 153 8.03 2.59 4.13
N LEU A 154 7.97 2.64 5.46
CA LEU A 154 8.48 1.61 6.34
C LEU A 154 7.38 1.25 7.34
N TYR A 155 6.91 0.02 7.26
CA TYR A 155 5.90 -0.56 8.14
C TYR A 155 6.45 -1.80 8.84
N GLN A 156 5.79 -2.21 9.92
CA GLN A 156 5.97 -3.55 10.46
C GLN A 156 5.48 -4.59 9.44
N THR A 157 5.91 -5.85 9.59
CA THR A 157 5.38 -6.97 8.80
C THR A 157 3.84 -6.96 8.85
N PRO A 158 3.15 -6.89 7.70
CA PRO A 158 1.69 -6.89 7.68
C PRO A 158 1.10 -8.19 8.21
N ALA A 159 -0.10 -8.10 8.76
CA ALA A 159 -0.89 -9.24 9.14
C ALA A 159 -2.11 -9.36 8.23
N VAL A 160 -2.31 -10.55 7.65
CA VAL A 160 -3.51 -10.90 6.92
C VAL A 160 -4.34 -11.84 7.78
N SER A 161 -5.61 -11.51 7.96
CA SER A 161 -6.57 -12.30 8.74
C SER A 161 -7.95 -12.26 8.06
N THR A 162 -8.93 -12.92 8.66
CA THR A 162 -10.33 -12.86 8.21
C THR A 162 -11.18 -12.16 9.27
N ASP A 163 -12.00 -11.20 8.85
CA ASP A 163 -12.91 -10.45 9.73
C ASP A 163 -14.20 -10.08 8.97
N ALA A 164 -15.25 -9.66 9.67
CA ALA A 164 -16.49 -9.22 9.06
C ALA A 164 -16.35 -7.81 8.44
N HIS A 165 -16.76 -7.68 7.18
CA HIS A 165 -16.91 -6.40 6.48
C HIS A 165 -18.31 -6.33 5.88
N PHE A 166 -19.08 -5.31 6.26
CA PHE A 166 -20.50 -5.22 5.89
C PHE A 166 -21.32 -6.50 6.18
N GLY A 167 -20.99 -7.20 7.27
CA GLY A 167 -21.66 -8.44 7.69
C GLY A 167 -21.22 -9.71 6.97
N VAL A 168 -20.20 -9.64 6.09
CA VAL A 168 -19.67 -10.77 5.34
C VAL A 168 -18.22 -11.05 5.74
N SER A 169 -17.87 -12.31 5.95
CA SER A 169 -16.49 -12.72 6.22
C SER A 169 -15.59 -12.35 5.03
N SER A 170 -14.57 -11.55 5.29
CA SER A 170 -13.69 -10.94 4.30
C SER A 170 -12.24 -11.00 4.77
N TRP A 171 -11.30 -11.03 3.82
CA TRP A 171 -9.88 -10.89 4.14
C TRP A 171 -9.59 -9.46 4.60
N LYS A 172 -8.90 -9.34 5.73
CA LYS A 172 -8.51 -8.10 6.38
C LYS A 172 -6.99 -8.00 6.39
N LEU A 173 -6.47 -6.85 5.99
CA LEU A 173 -5.07 -6.47 6.07
C LEU A 173 -4.91 -5.44 7.18
N GLU A 174 -4.00 -5.73 8.10
CA GLU A 174 -3.57 -4.84 9.16
C GLU A 174 -2.11 -4.46 8.96
N MET A 175 -1.85 -3.16 8.96
CA MET A 175 -0.51 -2.60 8.84
C MET A 175 -0.27 -1.63 9.99
N ALA A 176 0.98 -1.50 10.40
CA ALA A 176 1.40 -0.62 11.47
C ALA A 176 2.66 0.14 11.08
N GLN A 177 2.74 1.41 11.46
CA GLN A 177 3.99 2.15 11.41
C GLN A 177 5.05 1.45 12.27
N LEU A 178 6.34 1.71 12.02
CA LEU A 178 7.40 1.19 12.88
C LEU A 178 7.27 1.64 14.34
N SER A 179 6.62 2.78 14.60
CA SER A 179 6.28 3.27 15.95
C SER A 179 5.23 2.41 16.67
N GLY A 180 4.53 1.52 15.96
CA GLY A 180 3.44 0.69 16.48
C GLY A 180 2.05 1.28 16.27
N GLU A 181 1.92 2.50 15.73
CA GLU A 181 0.62 3.07 15.38
C GLU A 181 -0.03 2.27 14.23
N LEU A 182 -1.24 1.79 14.47
CA LEU A 182 -2.02 1.05 13.47
C LEU A 182 -2.54 1.98 12.39
N LEU A 183 -2.45 1.53 11.14
CA LEU A 183 -3.18 2.16 10.04
C LEU A 183 -4.64 1.71 10.09
N ASN A 184 -5.49 2.44 9.38
CA ASN A 184 -6.87 2.00 9.17
C ASN A 184 -6.86 0.59 8.55
N PRO A 185 -7.63 -0.37 9.10
CA PRO A 185 -7.71 -1.70 8.53
C PRO A 185 -8.21 -1.63 7.09
N MET A 186 -7.76 -2.57 6.27
CA MET A 186 -8.12 -2.67 4.86
C MET A 186 -8.74 -4.02 4.56
N TRP A 187 -9.60 -4.07 3.55
CA TRP A 187 -10.28 -5.30 3.15
C TRP A 187 -9.93 -5.63 1.70
N LYS A 188 -9.74 -6.92 1.40
CA LYS A 188 -9.38 -7.37 0.05
C LYS A 188 -10.59 -7.16 -0.87
N VAL A 189 -10.47 -6.23 -1.81
CA VAL A 189 -11.52 -5.89 -2.78
C VAL A 189 -11.32 -6.56 -4.13
N LEU A 190 -10.08 -6.93 -4.50
CA LEU A 190 -9.77 -7.63 -5.74
C LEU A 190 -8.65 -8.67 -5.54
N ASN A 191 -8.76 -9.80 -6.25
CA ASN A 191 -7.73 -10.80 -6.42
C ASN A 191 -7.93 -11.46 -7.80
N PRO A 192 -7.05 -11.25 -8.81
CA PRO A 192 -5.73 -10.62 -8.75
C PRO A 192 -5.75 -9.10 -8.46
N PRO A 193 -4.60 -8.48 -8.10
CA PRO A 193 -4.50 -7.04 -7.87
C PRO A 193 -4.78 -6.23 -9.14
N SER A 194 -5.35 -5.02 -8.95
CA SER A 194 -5.52 -3.99 -9.98
C SER A 194 -4.54 -2.85 -9.74
N MET A 195 -3.56 -2.68 -10.62
CA MET A 195 -2.61 -1.57 -10.61
C MET A 195 -2.22 -1.19 -12.04
N LEU A 196 -1.59 -0.05 -12.23
CA LEU A 196 -0.96 0.34 -13.49
C LEU A 196 0.27 -0.55 -13.79
N PRO A 197 0.84 -0.50 -15.01
CA PRO A 197 2.00 -1.33 -15.35
C PRO A 197 3.15 -1.12 -14.37
N THR A 198 3.82 -2.21 -13.98
CA THR A 198 4.90 -2.26 -12.98
C THR A 198 6.24 -1.81 -13.55
N ASP A 199 6.22 -0.72 -14.31
CA ASP A 199 7.35 -0.08 -14.95
C ASP A 199 7.31 1.43 -14.64
N VAL A 200 8.45 2.11 -14.84
CA VAL A 200 8.48 3.58 -14.76
C VAL A 200 7.64 4.17 -15.91
N LEU A 201 6.51 4.80 -15.58
CA LEU A 201 5.57 5.38 -16.54
C LEU A 201 5.96 6.81 -16.92
N HIS A 202 6.61 7.53 -16.00
CA HIS A 202 7.05 8.91 -16.21
C HIS A 202 8.55 9.06 -15.98
N ILE A 203 9.25 9.57 -16.99
CA ILE A 203 10.69 9.86 -16.90
C ILE A 203 10.85 11.32 -16.52
N LYS A 204 11.41 11.60 -15.35
CA LYS A 204 11.80 12.96 -14.96
C LYS A 204 13.01 13.40 -15.79
N ARG A 205 12.80 14.20 -16.84
CA ARG A 205 13.88 14.78 -17.65
C ARG A 205 14.50 15.95 -16.89
N TYR A 206 15.68 15.76 -16.31
CA TYR A 206 16.49 16.88 -15.82
C TYR A 206 17.27 17.50 -16.99
N GLY A 207 17.10 18.80 -17.25
CA GLY A 207 18.05 19.60 -18.03
C GLY A 207 17.72 19.96 -19.48
N LEU A 208 16.48 20.37 -19.80
CA LEU A 208 16.20 21.19 -20.98
C LEU A 208 15.18 22.28 -20.62
N GLU A 209 15.66 23.35 -19.98
CA GLU A 209 15.11 24.70 -20.06
C GLU A 209 16.16 25.60 -20.73
#